data_AF-A0A803PVU1-F1
#
_entry.id   AF-A0A803PVU1-F1
#
_cell.length_a   1.000
_cell.length_b   1.000
_cell.length_c   1.000
_cell.angle_alpha   90.00
_cell.angle_beta   90.00
_cell.angle_gamma   90.00
#
_symmetry.space_group_name_H-M   'P 1'
#
loop_
_entity.id
_entity.type
_entity.pdbx_description
1 polymer ?
#
loop_
_entity_poly.entity_id
_entity_poly.type
_entity_poly.pdbx_seq_one_letter_code
_entity_poly.pdbx_strand_id
1 'polypeptide(L)'
;MVLQTTIDLLKSEIPLHQETINLSEDSVTGLVLVDIINGFCTVGAGNLAPREPNTQICEMINESTRVARLFCEKKLPIMVFLDSHHPNKPEDPYPPHCIVGTDESNLVPALRWLEEEENVTIRRKDCFDGYFGSMEADGSNVFVDWVKQNHIKTLVVGGVCTDICVLDFVCSTISARNRGFLGPLLQDVIVYSTACATFHIPPHVTTNTKQVLPHPQVIIIKLNSVINT
;
A
#
# COMPACT_ATOMS: atom_id res chain seq x y z
N MET A 1 -0.72 -32.02 -5.35
CA MET A 1 -0.99 -32.48 -3.97
C MET A 1 0.05 -31.95 -3.00
N VAL A 2 1.35 -32.20 -3.20
CA VAL A 2 2.44 -31.71 -2.31
C VAL A 2 2.45 -30.18 -2.13
N LEU A 3 2.32 -29.40 -3.21
CA LEU A 3 2.35 -27.94 -3.16
C LEU A 3 1.21 -27.33 -2.31
N GLN A 4 0.00 -27.90 -2.41
CA GLN A 4 -1.16 -27.42 -1.65
C GLN A 4 -0.95 -27.69 -0.15
N THR A 5 -0.47 -28.89 0.20
CA THR A 5 -0.13 -29.26 1.58
C THR A 5 0.95 -28.35 2.16
N THR A 6 1.95 -27.95 1.38
CA THR A 6 2.98 -26.99 1.81
C THR A 6 2.41 -25.59 2.04
N ILE A 7 1.54 -25.11 1.15
CA ILE A 7 0.89 -23.79 1.30
C ILE A 7 -0.04 -23.78 2.52
N ASP A 8 -0.81 -24.85 2.73
CA ASP A 8 -1.73 -24.96 3.86
C ASP A 8 -0.95 -25.02 5.19
N LEU A 9 0.19 -25.72 5.22
CA LEU A 9 1.09 -25.73 6.38
C LEU A 9 1.70 -24.35 6.63
N LEU A 10 2.15 -23.64 5.59
CA LEU A 10 2.66 -22.27 5.74
C LEU A 10 1.58 -21.33 6.30
N LYS A 11 0.33 -21.48 5.86
CA LYS A 11 -0.80 -20.70 6.40
C LYS A 11 -1.10 -21.03 7.87
N SER A 12 -0.87 -22.26 8.32
CA SER A 12 -1.08 -22.63 9.74
C SER A 12 0.07 -22.20 10.65
N GLU A 13 1.28 -22.07 10.11
CA GLU A 13 2.50 -21.75 10.89
C GLU A 13 2.87 -20.26 10.88
N ILE A 14 2.29 -19.47 9.97
CA ILE A 14 2.50 -18.02 9.88
C ILE A 14 1.28 -17.33 10.51
N PRO A 15 1.45 -16.22 11.26
CA PRO A 15 0.33 -15.47 11.86
C PRO A 15 -0.44 -14.66 10.81
N LEU A 16 -0.94 -15.35 9.79
CA LEU A 16 -1.62 -14.82 8.61
C LEU A 16 -3.06 -15.33 8.58
N HIS A 17 -4.02 -14.49 8.96
CA HIS A 17 -5.42 -14.91 8.98
C HIS A 17 -6.24 -14.13 7.95
N GLN A 18 -6.89 -14.85 7.02
CA GLN A 18 -7.78 -14.25 6.04
C GLN A 18 -9.21 -14.32 6.55
N GLU A 19 -9.89 -13.17 6.61
CA GLU A 19 -11.27 -13.08 7.06
C GLU A 19 -12.06 -12.09 6.19
N THR A 20 -13.36 -12.33 6.08
CA THR A 20 -14.30 -11.32 5.64
C THR A 20 -14.54 -10.35 6.79
N ILE A 21 -14.29 -9.06 6.56
CA ILE A 21 -14.48 -8.04 7.59
C ILE A 21 -15.69 -7.19 7.21
N ASN A 22 -16.65 -7.12 8.12
CA ASN A 22 -17.73 -6.14 8.05
C ASN A 22 -17.26 -4.88 8.78
N LEU A 23 -17.13 -3.78 8.07
CA LEU A 23 -16.80 -2.50 8.67
C LEU A 23 -17.99 -2.04 9.52
N SER A 24 -17.74 -1.79 10.81
CA SER A 24 -18.78 -1.30 11.72
C SER A 24 -19.17 0.13 11.36
N GLU A 25 -20.47 0.41 11.33
CA GLU A 25 -21.00 1.76 11.13
C GLU A 25 -20.69 2.69 12.32
N ASP A 26 -20.35 2.14 13.49
CA ASP A 26 -20.06 2.89 14.72
C ASP A 26 -18.58 3.35 14.82
N SER A 27 -17.80 3.11 13.76
CA SER A 27 -16.36 3.40 13.72
C SER A 27 -15.97 4.08 12.40
N VAL A 28 -15.14 5.13 12.49
CA VAL A 28 -14.62 5.77 11.28
C VAL A 28 -13.55 4.87 10.67
N THR A 29 -13.79 4.45 9.43
CA THR A 29 -12.83 3.71 8.63
C THR A 29 -12.14 4.68 7.67
N GLY A 30 -10.81 4.64 7.62
CA GLY A 30 -10.01 5.31 6.61
C GLY A 30 -9.48 4.35 5.56
N LEU A 31 -9.41 4.82 4.31
CA LEU A 31 -8.78 4.10 3.21
C LEU A 31 -7.39 4.68 2.96
N VAL A 32 -6.41 3.82 2.77
CA VAL A 32 -5.08 4.18 2.29
C VAL A 32 -4.82 3.46 0.97
N LEU A 33 -4.53 4.21 -0.09
CA LEU A 33 -4.09 3.69 -1.38
C LEU A 33 -2.59 3.98 -1.55
N VAL A 34 -1.79 2.93 -1.67
CA VAL A 34 -0.33 3.01 -1.73
C VAL A 34 0.15 2.86 -3.16
N ASP A 35 0.71 3.93 -3.71
CA ASP A 35 1.49 3.94 -4.94
C ASP A 35 0.81 3.35 -6.18
N ILE A 36 -0.50 3.54 -6.34
CA ILE A 36 -1.23 3.17 -7.57
C ILE A 36 -0.96 4.21 -8.68
N ILE A 37 0.31 4.30 -9.06
CA ILE A 37 0.87 5.31 -9.96
C ILE A 37 1.36 4.69 -11.27
N ASN A 38 1.50 5.50 -12.30
CA ASN A 38 1.91 5.03 -13.63
C ASN A 38 3.25 4.28 -13.62
N GLY A 39 4.25 4.79 -12.87
CA GLY A 39 5.60 4.23 -12.80
C GLY A 39 5.65 2.80 -12.27
N PHE A 40 4.57 2.35 -11.62
CA PHE A 40 4.38 0.97 -11.20
C PHE A 40 3.28 0.28 -12.01
N CYS A 41 2.18 0.92 -12.36
CA CYS A 41 1.02 0.18 -12.87
C CYS A 41 0.82 0.21 -14.40
N THR A 42 1.46 1.14 -15.11
CA THR A 42 1.19 1.37 -16.54
C THR A 42 2.25 0.73 -17.40
N VAL A 43 1.84 -0.14 -18.34
CA VAL A 43 2.78 -0.91 -19.18
C VAL A 43 3.78 0.00 -19.88
N GLY A 44 5.07 -0.23 -19.59
CA GLY A 44 6.18 0.51 -20.19
C GLY A 44 6.33 1.97 -19.73
N ALA A 45 5.63 2.42 -18.70
CA ALA A 45 5.68 3.82 -18.26
C ALA A 45 6.98 4.21 -17.55
N GLY A 46 7.71 3.25 -16.98
CA GLY A 46 8.93 3.49 -16.23
C GLY A 46 9.75 2.22 -16.01
N ASN A 47 10.88 2.35 -15.31
CA ASN A 47 11.81 1.23 -15.09
C ASN A 47 11.21 0.08 -14.27
N LEU A 48 10.30 0.42 -13.35
CA LEU A 48 9.61 -0.52 -12.46
C LEU A 48 8.16 -0.80 -12.87
N ALA A 49 7.73 -0.27 -14.01
CA ALA A 49 6.41 -0.52 -14.55
C ALA A 49 6.39 -1.90 -15.25
N PRO A 50 5.21 -2.54 -15.40
CA PRO A 50 5.13 -3.86 -16.01
C PRO A 50 5.55 -3.77 -17.47
N ARG A 51 6.24 -4.81 -17.94
CA ARG A 51 6.68 -4.89 -19.36
C ARG A 51 5.58 -5.34 -20.30
N GLU A 52 4.56 -5.98 -19.76
CA GLU A 52 3.39 -6.51 -20.47
C GLU A 52 2.13 -6.37 -19.58
N PRO A 53 0.91 -6.48 -20.14
CA PRO A 53 -0.31 -6.42 -19.35
C PRO A 53 -0.32 -7.42 -18.20
N ASN A 54 -0.72 -6.97 -17.01
CA ASN A 54 -0.78 -7.81 -15.81
C ASN A 54 -2.19 -7.78 -15.22
N THR A 55 -2.86 -8.93 -15.23
CA THR A 55 -4.24 -9.07 -14.75
C THR A 55 -4.42 -8.65 -13.29
N GLN A 56 -3.47 -8.99 -12.41
CA GLN A 56 -3.55 -8.65 -10.99
C GLN A 56 -3.53 -7.12 -10.78
N ILE A 57 -2.72 -6.40 -11.55
CA ILE A 57 -2.68 -4.93 -11.50
C ILE A 57 -3.98 -4.34 -12.02
N CYS A 58 -4.50 -4.86 -13.13
CA CYS A 58 -5.78 -4.42 -13.67
C CYS A 58 -6.93 -4.63 -12.66
N GLU A 59 -6.98 -5.80 -12.02
CA GLU A 59 -7.95 -6.12 -10.96
C GLU A 59 -7.79 -5.20 -9.75
N MET A 60 -6.55 -4.99 -9.27
CA MET A 60 -6.24 -4.07 -8.18
C MET A 60 -6.70 -2.64 -8.49
N ILE A 61 -6.43 -2.12 -9.69
CA ILE A 61 -6.86 -0.77 -10.09
C ILE A 61 -8.39 -0.68 -10.12
N ASN A 62 -9.06 -1.66 -10.72
CA ASN A 62 -10.52 -1.69 -10.79
C ASN A 62 -11.15 -1.74 -9.40
N GLU A 63 -10.62 -2.59 -8.51
CA GLU A 63 -11.12 -2.74 -7.16
C GLU A 63 -10.82 -1.52 -6.29
N SER A 64 -9.61 -0.96 -6.38
CA SER A 64 -9.24 0.28 -5.70
C SER A 64 -10.14 1.44 -6.13
N THR A 65 -10.45 1.54 -7.43
CA THR A 65 -11.39 2.54 -7.96
C THR A 65 -12.79 2.35 -7.38
N ARG A 66 -13.28 1.10 -7.33
CA ARG A 66 -14.59 0.76 -6.79
C ARG A 66 -14.69 1.12 -5.30
N VAL A 67 -13.70 0.74 -4.50
CA VAL A 67 -13.69 1.03 -3.06
C VAL A 67 -13.51 2.52 -2.79
N ALA A 68 -12.63 3.21 -3.52
CA ALA A 68 -12.44 4.65 -3.34
C ALA A 68 -13.74 5.43 -3.61
N ARG A 69 -14.51 5.05 -4.64
CA ARG A 69 -15.84 5.63 -4.88
C ARG A 69 -16.80 5.43 -3.71
N LEU A 70 -16.84 4.22 -3.13
CA LEU A 70 -17.67 3.96 -1.95
C LEU A 70 -17.27 4.81 -0.75
N PHE A 71 -15.96 5.07 -0.57
CA PHE A 71 -15.47 5.96 0.48
C PHE A 71 -15.88 7.41 0.22
N CYS A 72 -15.74 7.91 -1.01
CA CYS A 72 -16.18 9.26 -1.38
C CYS A 72 -17.70 9.44 -1.24
N GLU A 73 -18.52 8.47 -1.69
CA GLU A 73 -19.97 8.49 -1.51
C GLU A 73 -20.40 8.60 -0.04
N LYS A 74 -19.63 7.94 0.85
CA LYS A 74 -19.84 7.97 2.31
C LYS A 74 -19.10 9.12 3.00
N LYS A 75 -18.36 9.95 2.26
CA LYS A 75 -17.49 11.02 2.78
C LYS A 75 -16.49 10.52 3.83
N LEU A 76 -16.01 9.29 3.67
CA LEU A 76 -15.00 8.68 4.52
C LEU A 76 -13.60 9.12 4.08
N PRO A 77 -12.65 9.26 5.02
CA PRO A 77 -11.33 9.79 4.71
C PRO A 77 -10.52 8.81 3.85
N ILE A 78 -9.84 9.34 2.83
CA ILE A 78 -8.91 8.60 1.98
C ILE A 78 -7.54 9.29 2.03
N MET A 79 -6.47 8.52 2.23
CA MET A 79 -5.11 8.97 2.02
C MET A 79 -4.52 8.22 0.82
N VAL A 80 -3.84 8.95 -0.06
CA VAL A 80 -3.19 8.37 -1.24
C VAL A 80 -1.71 8.70 -1.17
N PHE A 81 -0.88 7.67 -1.10
CA PHE A 81 0.56 7.82 -1.22
C PHE A 81 0.98 7.74 -2.69
N LEU A 82 1.86 8.66 -3.08
CA LEU A 82 2.47 8.69 -4.41
C LEU A 82 3.99 8.68 -4.25
N ASP A 83 4.61 7.58 -4.66
CA ASP A 83 6.06 7.53 -4.77
C ASP A 83 6.58 8.60 -5.75
N SER A 84 7.62 9.33 -5.33
CA SER A 84 8.05 10.60 -5.91
C SER A 84 9.50 10.89 -5.54
N HIS A 85 10.44 10.45 -6.38
CA HIS A 85 11.87 10.57 -6.10
C HIS A 85 12.54 11.76 -6.79
N HIS A 86 13.59 12.28 -6.13
CA HIS A 86 14.53 13.20 -6.74
C HIS A 86 15.64 12.44 -7.47
N PRO A 87 16.06 12.86 -8.69
CA PRO A 87 17.11 12.19 -9.46
C PRO A 87 18.45 12.04 -8.72
N ASN A 88 18.71 12.91 -7.75
CA ASN A 88 19.97 12.96 -6.99
C ASN A 88 19.90 12.21 -5.65
N LYS A 89 18.78 11.55 -5.34
CA LYS A 89 18.58 10.77 -4.10
C LYS A 89 18.18 9.34 -4.50
N PRO A 90 19.15 8.46 -4.81
CA PRO A 90 18.85 7.08 -5.19
C PRO A 90 18.26 6.29 -4.03
N GLU A 91 17.38 5.34 -4.35
CA GLU A 91 16.81 4.38 -3.41
C GLU A 91 17.28 2.96 -3.79
N ASP A 92 18.50 2.60 -3.39
CA ASP A 92 19.04 1.27 -3.67
C ASP A 92 18.21 0.18 -2.96
N PRO A 93 17.96 -0.99 -3.60
CA PRO A 93 18.57 -1.47 -4.85
C PRO A 93 17.80 -1.07 -6.14
N TYR A 94 16.80 -0.21 -6.06
CA TYR A 94 15.92 0.09 -7.17
C TYR A 94 16.56 1.05 -8.19
N PRO A 95 16.29 0.87 -9.50
CA PRO A 95 16.71 1.85 -10.50
C PRO A 95 15.99 3.18 -10.29
N PRO A 96 16.45 4.29 -10.91
CA PRO A 96 15.69 5.53 -10.92
C PRO A 96 14.26 5.29 -11.41
N HIS A 97 13.28 5.75 -10.64
CA HIS A 97 11.86 5.50 -10.90
C HIS A 97 11.02 6.62 -10.31
N CYS A 98 9.80 6.79 -10.82
CA CYS A 98 8.79 7.68 -10.22
C CYS A 98 9.33 9.10 -9.95
N ILE A 99 10.12 9.62 -10.89
CA ILE A 99 10.82 10.89 -10.73
C ILE A 99 9.82 12.05 -10.65
N VAL A 100 10.03 12.95 -9.69
CA VAL A 100 9.19 14.14 -9.51
C VAL A 100 9.06 14.93 -10.81
N GLY A 101 7.82 15.23 -11.20
CA GLY A 101 7.49 15.98 -12.40
C GLY A 101 7.35 15.14 -13.66
N THR A 102 7.66 13.84 -13.62
CA THR A 102 7.29 12.92 -14.70
C THR A 102 5.92 12.30 -14.45
N ASP A 103 5.30 11.78 -15.51
CA ASP A 103 4.01 11.12 -15.39
C ASP A 103 4.09 9.79 -14.61
N GLU A 104 5.29 9.22 -14.44
CA GLU A 104 5.51 8.02 -13.62
C GLU A 104 5.04 8.22 -12.18
N SER A 105 5.29 9.41 -11.62
CA SER A 105 4.95 9.78 -10.24
C SER A 105 3.48 10.15 -10.03
N ASN A 106 2.64 10.07 -11.07
CA ASN A 106 1.24 10.44 -11.01
C ASN A 106 0.34 9.20 -10.93
N LEU A 107 -0.85 9.38 -10.36
CA LEU A 107 -1.89 8.36 -10.35
C LEU A 107 -2.17 7.82 -11.76
N VAL A 108 -2.45 6.52 -11.80
CA VAL A 108 -3.01 5.90 -13.01
C VAL A 108 -4.28 6.63 -13.45
N PRO A 109 -4.59 6.71 -14.75
CA PRO A 109 -5.74 7.47 -15.25
C PRO A 109 -7.08 7.13 -14.55
N ALA A 110 -7.28 5.86 -14.17
CA ALA A 110 -8.50 5.40 -13.51
C ALA A 110 -8.74 6.00 -12.11
N LEU A 111 -7.68 6.53 -11.47
CA LEU A 111 -7.73 7.08 -10.10
C LEU A 111 -7.45 8.59 -10.03
N ARG A 112 -7.09 9.26 -11.14
CA ARG A 112 -6.76 10.70 -11.14
C ARG A 112 -7.86 11.61 -10.59
N TRP A 113 -9.12 11.20 -10.74
CA TRP A 113 -10.26 11.95 -10.19
C TRP A 113 -10.19 12.12 -8.66
N LEU A 114 -9.44 11.28 -7.94
CA LEU A 114 -9.22 11.43 -6.50
C LEU A 114 -8.49 12.73 -6.12
N GLU A 115 -7.74 13.34 -7.03
CA GLU A 115 -7.03 14.59 -6.78
C GLU A 115 -7.99 15.78 -6.60
N GLU A 116 -9.25 15.64 -7.02
CA GLU A 116 -10.27 16.69 -6.97
C GLU A 116 -11.28 16.48 -5.81
N GLU A 117 -11.17 15.40 -5.04
CA GLU A 117 -12.11 15.01 -3.99
C GLU A 117 -11.74 15.59 -2.62
N GLU A 118 -12.69 16.24 -1.94
CA GLU A 118 -12.45 16.94 -0.66
C GLU A 118 -12.04 16.00 0.49
N ASN A 119 -12.49 14.76 0.48
CA ASN A 119 -12.18 13.75 1.51
C ASN A 119 -10.87 13.00 1.23
N VAL A 120 -10.13 13.39 0.18
CA VAL A 120 -8.85 12.77 -0.21
C VAL A 120 -7.68 13.65 0.22
N THR A 121 -6.69 13.02 0.86
CA THR A 121 -5.38 13.62 1.14
C THR A 121 -4.32 12.94 0.30
N ILE A 122 -3.73 13.67 -0.65
CA ILE A 122 -2.58 13.18 -1.44
C ILE A 122 -1.29 13.46 -0.67
N ARG A 123 -0.45 12.44 -0.49
CA ARG A 123 0.89 12.57 0.08
C ARG A 123 1.93 12.00 -0.87
N ARG A 124 2.75 12.88 -1.44
CA ARG A 124 3.96 12.47 -2.15
C ARG A 124 5.04 12.08 -1.15
N LYS A 125 5.71 10.97 -1.38
CA LYS A 125 6.78 10.42 -0.55
C LYS A 125 8.00 10.07 -1.39
N ASP A 126 9.19 10.17 -0.82
CA ASP A 126 10.46 9.88 -1.50
C ASP A 126 11.16 8.62 -0.96
N CYS A 127 10.36 7.73 -0.35
CA CYS A 127 10.72 6.38 0.04
C CYS A 127 9.52 5.43 -0.05
N PHE A 128 9.77 4.12 -0.08
CA PHE A 128 8.70 3.12 -0.16
C PHE A 128 7.69 3.15 1.01
N ASP A 129 8.11 3.46 2.25
CA ASP A 129 7.24 3.42 3.43
C ASP A 129 6.44 4.72 3.63
N GLY A 130 5.11 4.64 3.52
CA GLY A 130 4.22 5.79 3.68
C GLY A 130 4.19 6.44 5.07
N TYR A 131 4.53 5.71 6.14
CA TYR A 131 4.60 6.25 7.50
C TYR A 131 5.83 7.14 7.64
N PHE A 132 7.00 6.65 7.19
CA PHE A 132 8.24 7.43 7.19
C PHE A 132 8.21 8.56 6.16
N GLY A 133 7.63 8.32 4.98
CA GLY A 133 7.38 9.35 3.96
C GLY A 133 6.41 10.46 4.40
N SER A 134 5.71 10.26 5.51
CA SER A 134 4.86 11.27 6.14
C SER A 134 5.56 12.08 7.23
N MET A 135 6.83 11.81 7.55
CA MET A 135 7.58 12.60 8.52
C MET A 135 7.97 13.96 7.95
N GLU A 136 7.84 14.99 8.79
CA GLU A 136 8.27 16.35 8.49
C GLU A 136 9.58 16.69 9.23
N ALA A 137 10.27 17.74 8.77
CA ALA A 137 11.54 18.17 9.35
C ALA A 137 11.42 18.64 10.81
N ASP A 138 10.24 19.05 11.25
CA ASP A 138 9.94 19.45 12.63
C ASP A 138 9.61 18.24 13.55
N GLY A 139 9.61 17.02 13.02
CA GLY A 139 9.29 15.79 13.73
C GLY A 139 7.80 15.46 13.80
N SER A 140 6.93 16.28 13.21
CA SER A 140 5.52 15.94 13.01
C SER A 140 5.35 14.83 11.95
N ASN A 141 4.15 14.26 11.89
CA ASN A 141 3.85 13.21 10.93
C ASN A 141 2.44 13.39 10.36
N VAL A 142 2.37 13.69 9.06
CA VAL A 142 1.12 14.02 8.35
C VAL A 142 0.11 12.87 8.41
N PHE A 143 0.55 11.62 8.32
CA PHE A 143 -0.32 10.45 8.43
C PHE A 143 -0.88 10.30 9.85
N VAL A 144 -0.07 10.52 10.88
CA VAL A 144 -0.53 10.50 12.27
C VAL A 144 -1.59 11.57 12.51
N ASP A 145 -1.35 12.78 11.99
CA ASP A 145 -2.30 13.89 12.13
C ASP A 145 -3.60 13.61 11.37
N TRP A 146 -3.51 13.06 10.16
CA TRP A 146 -4.68 12.65 9.38
C TRP A 146 -5.51 11.58 10.10
N VAL A 147 -4.88 10.57 10.71
CA VAL A 147 -5.58 9.55 11.53
C VAL A 147 -6.32 10.20 12.70
N LYS A 148 -5.67 11.12 13.42
CA LYS A 148 -6.23 11.78 14.59
C LYS A 148 -7.38 12.73 14.23
N GLN A 149 -7.18 13.59 13.23
CA GLN A 149 -8.17 14.58 12.81
C GLN A 149 -9.47 13.91 12.32
N ASN A 150 -9.33 12.81 11.58
CA ASN A 150 -10.47 12.05 11.09
C ASN A 150 -11.03 11.03 12.09
N HIS A 151 -10.45 10.91 13.29
CA HIS A 151 -10.88 9.96 14.33
C HIS A 151 -10.92 8.50 13.83
N ILE A 152 -9.97 8.14 12.97
CA ILE A 152 -9.95 6.83 12.31
C ILE A 152 -9.64 5.74 13.34
N LYS A 153 -10.53 4.74 13.40
CA LYS A 153 -10.37 3.53 14.24
C LYS A 153 -9.91 2.32 13.44
N THR A 154 -10.26 2.27 12.16
CA THR A 154 -9.93 1.16 11.27
C THR A 154 -9.29 1.69 10.00
N LEU A 155 -8.12 1.18 9.65
CA LEU A 155 -7.49 1.46 8.37
C LEU A 155 -7.65 0.28 7.42
N VAL A 156 -8.11 0.57 6.21
CA VAL A 156 -8.10 -0.35 5.08
C VAL A 156 -7.00 0.11 4.14
N VAL A 157 -6.07 -0.79 3.80
CA VAL A 157 -4.89 -0.49 3.00
C VAL A 157 -4.93 -1.32 1.72
N GLY A 158 -4.80 -0.66 0.58
CA GLY A 158 -4.63 -1.27 -0.75
C GLY A 158 -3.45 -0.61 -1.49
N GLY A 159 -2.98 -1.22 -2.56
CA GLY A 159 -1.92 -0.65 -3.39
C GLY A 159 -0.88 -1.63 -3.91
N VAL A 160 0.26 -1.09 -4.34
CA VAL A 160 1.37 -1.84 -4.94
C VAL A 160 2.72 -1.31 -4.40
N CYS A 161 3.76 -2.13 -4.25
CA CYS A 161 3.70 -3.60 -4.20
C CYS A 161 3.17 -4.08 -2.85
N THR A 162 2.37 -5.15 -2.86
CA THR A 162 1.86 -5.80 -1.63
C THR A 162 2.96 -6.11 -0.62
N ASP A 163 4.14 -6.52 -1.10
CA ASP A 163 5.27 -7.03 -0.33
C ASP A 163 6.42 -6.02 -0.16
N ILE A 164 6.26 -4.78 -0.61
CA ILE A 164 7.21 -3.68 -0.37
C ILE A 164 6.45 -2.52 0.27
N CYS A 165 5.95 -1.55 -0.52
CA CYS A 165 5.37 -0.31 -0.01
C CYS A 165 4.16 -0.55 0.90
N VAL A 166 3.28 -1.48 0.53
CA VAL A 166 2.10 -1.82 1.35
C VAL A 166 2.51 -2.49 2.65
N LEU A 167 3.39 -3.51 2.57
CA LEU A 167 3.84 -4.25 3.75
C LEU A 167 4.59 -3.35 4.73
N ASP A 168 5.55 -2.57 4.24
CA ASP A 168 6.37 -1.71 5.09
C ASP A 168 5.52 -0.64 5.77
N PHE A 169 4.64 0.02 5.02
CA PHE A 169 3.68 0.98 5.59
C PHE A 169 2.82 0.35 6.69
N VAL A 170 2.30 -0.85 6.47
CA VAL A 170 1.46 -1.55 7.46
C VAL A 170 2.27 -1.93 8.70
N CYS A 171 3.48 -2.46 8.52
CA CYS A 171 4.39 -2.81 9.61
C CYS A 171 4.77 -1.58 10.45
N SER A 172 5.12 -0.47 9.81
CA SER A 172 5.45 0.79 10.48
C SER A 172 4.23 1.40 11.18
N THR A 173 3.05 1.37 10.55
CA THR A 173 1.80 1.83 11.16
C THR A 173 1.45 1.04 12.42
N ILE A 174 1.55 -0.29 12.38
CA ILE A 174 1.30 -1.15 13.54
C ILE A 174 2.34 -0.87 14.65
N SER A 175 3.61 -0.74 14.28
CA SER A 175 4.68 -0.40 15.22
C SER A 175 4.45 0.96 15.88
N ALA A 176 4.02 1.95 15.11
CA ALA A 176 3.71 3.29 15.59
C ALA A 176 2.49 3.30 16.53
N ARG A 177 1.43 2.55 16.18
CA ARG A 177 0.26 2.34 17.04
C ARG A 177 0.67 1.71 18.37
N ASN A 178 1.48 0.66 18.35
CA ASN A 178 1.94 -0.02 19.56
C ASN A 178 2.84 0.88 20.44
N ARG A 179 3.55 1.84 19.85
CA ARG A 179 4.29 2.88 20.58
C ARG A 179 3.44 4.05 21.06
N GLY A 180 2.14 4.06 20.78
CA GLY A 180 1.22 5.11 21.22
C GLY A 180 1.16 6.35 20.33
N PHE A 181 1.78 6.33 19.14
CA PHE A 181 1.68 7.47 18.21
C PHE A 181 0.28 7.59 17.58
N LEU A 182 -0.36 6.44 17.35
CA LEU A 182 -1.71 6.32 16.76
C LEU A 182 -2.75 5.80 17.78
N GLY A 183 -2.31 5.32 18.95
CA GLY A 183 -3.17 4.82 20.02
C GLY A 183 -3.71 5.93 20.93
N PRO A 184 -4.86 5.74 21.60
CA PRO A 184 -5.72 4.55 21.56
C PRO A 184 -6.76 4.58 20.42
N LEU A 185 -6.66 5.53 19.48
CA LEU A 185 -7.65 5.75 18.43
C LEU A 185 -7.66 4.63 17.39
N LEU A 186 -6.52 4.37 16.76
CA LEU A 186 -6.40 3.33 15.74
C LEU A 186 -6.42 1.95 16.40
N GLN A 187 -7.41 1.14 16.05
CA GLN A 187 -7.63 -0.20 16.59
C GLN A 187 -7.16 -1.25 15.59
N ASP A 188 -7.61 -1.14 14.34
CA ASP A 188 -7.39 -2.15 13.31
C ASP A 188 -6.66 -1.61 12.09
N VAL A 189 -5.75 -2.43 11.54
CA VAL A 189 -5.08 -2.19 10.26
C VAL A 189 -5.29 -3.42 9.39
N ILE A 190 -5.97 -3.23 8.26
CA ILE A 190 -6.45 -4.29 7.38
C ILE A 190 -5.83 -4.09 6.01
N VAL A 191 -5.12 -5.10 5.51
CA VAL A 191 -4.71 -5.13 4.09
C VAL A 191 -5.83 -5.75 3.28
N TYR A 192 -6.38 -4.99 2.34
CA TYR A 192 -7.45 -5.46 1.47
C TYR A 192 -6.88 -6.10 0.20
N SER A 193 -6.70 -7.42 0.26
CA SER A 193 -6.01 -8.20 -0.76
C SER A 193 -6.47 -7.98 -2.20
N THR A 194 -7.76 -7.84 -2.43
CA THR A 194 -8.31 -7.67 -3.79
C THR A 194 -7.93 -6.32 -4.38
N ALA A 195 -7.63 -5.34 -3.52
CA ALA A 195 -7.08 -4.04 -3.87
C ALA A 195 -5.55 -3.99 -3.70
N CYS A 196 -4.85 -5.13 -3.72
CA CYS A 196 -3.40 -5.19 -3.72
C CYS A 196 -2.84 -5.99 -4.91
N ALA A 197 -1.66 -5.62 -5.38
CA ALA A 197 -0.91 -6.37 -6.39
C ALA A 197 0.59 -6.36 -6.09
N THR A 198 1.29 -7.37 -6.59
CA THR A 198 2.75 -7.36 -6.68
C THR A 198 3.19 -7.86 -8.05
N PHE A 199 4.30 -7.34 -8.57
CA PHE A 199 4.83 -7.79 -9.86
C PHE A 199 5.43 -9.18 -9.69
N HIS A 200 5.15 -10.09 -10.62
CA HIS A 200 5.93 -11.32 -10.70
C HIS A 200 7.25 -11.00 -11.40
N ILE A 201 8.36 -11.05 -10.67
CA ILE A 201 9.68 -11.17 -11.27
C ILE A 201 10.01 -12.67 -11.28
N PRO A 202 10.01 -13.32 -12.45
CA PRO A 202 10.32 -14.73 -12.52
C PRO A 202 11.73 -14.99 -11.99
N PRO A 203 11.97 -16.10 -11.26
CA PRO A 203 13.29 -16.43 -10.73
C PRO A 203 14.40 -16.45 -11.80
N HIS A 204 14.07 -16.85 -13.04
CA HIS A 204 15.03 -16.87 -14.15
C HIS A 204 15.52 -15.47 -14.60
N VAL A 205 14.76 -14.41 -14.27
CA VAL A 205 15.18 -13.02 -14.47
C VAL A 205 16.12 -12.60 -13.34
N THR A 206 15.84 -13.01 -12.09
CA THR A 206 16.70 -12.72 -10.92
C THR A 206 18.08 -13.41 -10.98
N THR A 207 18.20 -14.53 -11.69
CA THR A 207 19.49 -15.26 -11.84
C THR A 207 20.49 -14.56 -12.76
N ASN A 208 20.07 -13.63 -13.62
CA ASN A 208 20.93 -12.95 -14.60
C ASN A 208 21.20 -11.47 -14.29
N THR A 209 20.59 -10.92 -13.24
CA THR A 209 20.78 -9.52 -12.82
C THR A 209 20.97 -9.46 -11.31
N LYS A 210 22.17 -9.06 -10.86
CA LYS A 210 22.56 -8.94 -9.44
C LYS A 210 21.72 -7.94 -8.61
N GLN A 211 20.67 -7.33 -9.17
CA GLN A 211 19.92 -6.19 -8.62
C GLN A 211 18.42 -6.44 -8.50
N VAL A 212 17.92 -7.66 -8.69
CA VAL A 212 16.47 -7.91 -8.72
C VAL A 212 16.10 -9.03 -7.74
N LEU A 213 15.24 -8.72 -6.76
CA LEU A 213 14.74 -9.66 -5.77
C LEU A 213 13.42 -10.32 -6.24
N PRO A 214 13.12 -11.57 -5.85
CA PRO A 214 11.89 -12.24 -6.19
C PRO A 214 10.68 -11.64 -5.44
N HIS A 215 9.57 -11.48 -6.16
CA HIS A 215 8.28 -10.96 -5.65
C HIS A 215 7.15 -11.98 -5.93
N PRO A 216 6.76 -12.81 -4.94
CA PRO A 216 5.76 -13.87 -5.11
C PRO A 216 4.32 -13.35 -4.93
N GLN A 217 3.45 -13.67 -5.87
CA GLN A 217 2.07 -13.13 -5.97
C GLN A 217 1.04 -13.67 -4.96
N VAL A 218 1.41 -14.57 -4.05
CA VAL A 218 0.46 -15.31 -3.18
C VAL A 218 0.70 -14.99 -1.71
N ILE A 219 0.57 -13.73 -1.28
CA ILE A 219 0.55 -13.39 0.15
C ILE A 219 -0.45 -12.25 0.43
N ILE A 220 -1.42 -12.51 1.31
CA ILE A 220 -2.42 -11.56 1.82
C ILE A 220 -2.19 -11.41 3.32
N ILE A 221 -1.91 -10.21 3.82
CA ILE A 221 -1.43 -10.02 5.20
C ILE A 221 -2.42 -9.25 6.08
N LYS A 222 -3.14 -9.96 6.96
CA LYS A 222 -3.74 -9.36 8.16
C LYS A 222 -2.76 -9.56 9.32
N LEU A 223 -2.12 -8.49 9.77
CA LEU A 223 -1.27 -8.52 10.97
C LEU A 223 -2.14 -8.24 12.20
N ASN A 224 -2.56 -9.30 12.89
CA ASN A 224 -3.17 -9.17 14.20
C ASN A 224 -2.09 -8.81 15.23
N SER A 225 -2.18 -7.65 15.87
CA SER A 225 -1.48 -7.44 17.14
C SER A 225 -2.26 -8.18 18.23
N VAL A 226 -1.74 -9.33 18.65
CA VAL A 226 -2.16 -9.91 19.92
C VAL A 226 -1.55 -9.05 21.02
N ILE A 227 -2.32 -8.11 21.57
CA ILE A 227 -2.00 -7.49 22.85
C ILE A 227 -2.62 -8.41 23.89
N ASN A 228 -1.85 -9.37 24.39
CA ASN A 228 -2.21 -10.03 25.64
C ASN A 228 -2.05 -8.99 26.76
N THR A 229 -3.16 -8.59 27.35
CA THR A 229 -3.20 -7.91 28.66
C THR A 229 -2.70 -8.83 29.76
#